data_AF-A0A6J2T9A9-F1
#
_entry.id   AF-A0A6J2T9A9-F1
#
_cell.length_a   1.000
_cell.length_b   1.000
_cell.length_c   1.000
_cell.angle_alpha   90.00
_cell.angle_beta   90.00
_cell.angle_gamma   90.00
#
_symmetry.space_group_name_H-M   'P 1'
#
loop_
_entity.id
_entity.type
_entity.pdbx_description
1 polymer ?
#
loop_
_entity_poly.entity_id
_entity_poly.type
_entity_poly.pdbx_seq_one_letter_code
_entity_poly.pdbx_strand_id
1 'polypeptide(L)'
;MALLLEKIMRTTEVKRLYILMRPKRGVDIHERIGSWPTDPVFQNLLNVKANAFECLVPIAGDCAELDLGISEQDRQILKNEVQIVIHSAATVRFNEPLHHALDINVRATRLPMELGKEMQHLESFVHVSTAFSNCVVNHIKETYYPELLSCPAAKVLELKEQLSNELLDKMTPALLDKFPNTYTYTKALAEHLVQTESGDLPICIFRPGIIIASYKEPVSGWMDNLYKPISILYAAAFGVMCICRVDVKKEANVVPVDFCANLLIARVWKTAIDAKSMRIYLVKEEPGIESMERGQKIRAIFEILHRLLQVIVCSAGAAILWSMLKLLISF
;
A
#
# COMPACT_ATOMS: atom_id res chain seq x y z
N MET A 1 3.49 5.81 1.18
CA MET A 1 3.31 6.82 2.26
C MET A 1 3.82 8.20 1.84
N ALA A 2 5.08 8.33 1.42
CA ALA A 2 5.68 9.63 1.08
C ALA A 2 4.87 10.45 0.06
N LEU A 3 4.39 9.82 -1.02
CA LEU A 3 3.55 10.50 -2.01
C LEU A 3 2.23 11.03 -1.45
N LEU A 4 1.60 10.32 -0.51
CA LEU A 4 0.37 10.81 0.13
C LEU A 4 0.65 12.08 0.94
N LEU A 5 1.76 12.10 1.68
CA LEU A 5 2.17 13.26 2.47
C LEU A 5 2.54 14.44 1.58
N GLU A 6 3.28 14.19 0.50
CA GLU A 6 3.56 15.19 -0.53
C GLU A 6 2.26 15.81 -1.06
N LYS A 7 1.30 14.96 -1.43
CA LYS A 7 0.02 15.40 -1.99
C LYS A 7 -0.76 16.24 -0.99
N ILE A 8 -0.86 15.79 0.26
CA ILE A 8 -1.56 16.54 1.32
C ILE A 8 -0.89 17.89 1.54
N MET A 9 0.43 17.93 1.75
CA MET A 9 1.16 19.19 1.99
C MET A 9 1.07 20.15 0.79
N ARG A 10 1.10 19.64 -0.45
CA ARG A 10 1.08 20.47 -1.66
C ARG A 10 -0.31 21.02 -1.97
N THR A 11 -1.36 20.21 -1.79
CA THR A 11 -2.70 20.51 -2.30
C THR A 11 -3.71 20.92 -1.24
N THR A 12 -3.31 20.93 0.02
CA THR A 12 -4.16 21.34 1.14
C THR A 12 -3.44 22.36 2.03
N GLU A 13 -4.22 23.04 2.88
CA GLU A 13 -3.72 23.95 3.92
C GLU A 13 -3.71 23.25 5.29
N VAL A 14 -3.01 22.11 5.35
CA VAL A 14 -2.87 21.34 6.59
C VAL A 14 -2.01 22.10 7.59
N LYS A 15 -2.52 22.27 8.82
CA LYS A 15 -1.80 22.97 9.90
C LYS A 15 -0.68 22.12 10.48
N ARG A 16 -0.97 20.84 10.79
CA ARG A 16 -0.05 19.88 11.38
C ARG A 16 -0.31 18.48 10.82
N LEU A 17 0.76 17.75 10.52
CA LEU A 17 0.76 16.35 10.10
C LEU A 17 1.57 15.54 11.10
N TYR A 18 0.89 14.74 11.91
CA TYR A 18 1.54 13.78 12.80
C TYR A 18 1.82 12.48 12.05
N ILE A 19 3.06 12.00 12.11
CA ILE A 19 3.46 10.74 11.48
C ILE A 19 4.07 9.77 12.48
N LEU A 20 3.38 8.66 12.71
CA LEU A 20 3.91 7.55 13.48
C LEU A 20 5.09 6.92 12.71
N MET A 21 6.27 6.89 13.33
CA MET A 21 7.48 6.38 12.71
C MET A 21 8.37 5.66 13.71
N ARG A 22 8.91 4.51 13.30
CA ARG A 22 9.94 3.76 14.03
C ARG A 22 11.35 4.21 13.68
N PRO A 23 12.36 4.05 14.57
CA PRO A 23 13.76 4.11 14.17
C PRO A 23 14.09 3.08 13.08
N LYS A 24 15.12 3.32 12.26
CA LYS A 24 15.52 2.39 11.19
C LYS A 24 17.03 2.38 11.01
N ARG A 25 17.65 1.19 11.10
CA ARG A 25 19.09 0.98 10.85
C ARG A 25 20.00 1.92 11.68
N GLY A 26 19.67 2.11 12.96
CA GLY A 26 20.42 2.99 13.86
C GLY A 26 20.13 4.49 13.71
N VAL A 27 19.30 4.88 12.74
CA VAL A 27 18.86 6.27 12.52
C VAL A 27 17.56 6.51 13.30
N ASP A 28 17.55 7.56 14.14
CA ASP A 28 16.37 7.98 14.90
C ASP A 28 15.32 8.65 14.00
N ILE A 29 14.14 8.92 14.56
CA ILE A 29 13.01 9.44 13.78
C ILE A 29 13.22 10.86 13.26
N HIS A 30 13.95 11.72 13.98
CA HIS A 30 14.22 13.10 13.57
C HIS A 30 15.25 13.14 12.46
N GLU A 31 16.30 12.33 12.54
CA GLU A 31 17.25 12.21 11.43
C GLU A 31 16.58 11.59 10.19
N ARG A 32 15.72 10.58 10.37
CA ARG A 32 14.93 10.01 9.27
C ARG A 32 14.07 11.06 8.58
N ILE A 33 13.31 11.87 9.32
CA ILE A 33 12.45 12.89 8.72
C ILE A 33 13.24 14.03 8.08
N GLY A 34 14.38 14.40 8.68
CA GLY A 34 15.29 15.43 8.17
C GLY A 34 15.90 15.10 6.81
N SER A 35 15.98 13.80 6.46
CA SER A 35 16.43 13.37 5.13
C SER A 35 15.37 13.49 4.03
N TRP A 36 14.08 13.57 4.37
CA TRP A 36 13.00 13.51 3.39
C TRP A 36 12.97 14.65 2.37
N PRO A 37 13.30 15.91 2.71
CA PRO A 37 13.39 16.99 1.72
C PRO A 37 14.35 16.70 0.55
N THR A 38 15.28 15.76 0.71
CA THR A 38 16.21 15.35 -0.36
C THR A 38 15.60 14.36 -1.35
N ASP A 39 14.47 13.72 -1.02
CA ASP A 39 13.82 12.74 -1.89
C ASP A 39 13.16 13.46 -3.09
N PRO A 40 13.39 12.99 -4.34
CA PRO A 40 12.79 13.56 -5.54
C PRO A 40 11.27 13.73 -5.50
N VAL A 41 10.56 12.89 -4.73
CA VAL A 41 9.10 12.99 -4.59
C VAL A 41 8.65 14.35 -4.07
N PHE A 42 9.42 14.94 -3.15
CA PHE A 42 9.05 16.20 -2.50
C PHE A 42 9.56 17.44 -3.22
N GLN A 43 10.33 17.32 -4.31
CA GLN A 43 10.91 18.49 -4.97
C GLN A 43 9.87 19.43 -5.55
N ASN A 44 8.80 18.87 -6.13
CA ASN A 44 7.68 19.69 -6.62
C ASN A 44 6.93 20.39 -5.49
N LEU A 45 6.80 19.76 -4.32
CA LEU A 45 6.25 20.39 -3.12
C LEU A 45 7.14 21.56 -2.67
N LEU A 46 8.45 21.35 -2.55
CA LEU A 46 9.38 22.35 -2.06
C LEU A 46 9.52 23.56 -3.00
N ASN A 47 9.36 23.35 -4.31
CA ASN A 47 9.29 24.43 -5.29
C ASN A 47 8.06 25.33 -5.12
N VAL A 48 6.95 24.79 -4.60
CA VAL A 48 5.68 25.54 -4.41
C VAL A 48 5.56 26.07 -2.98
N LYS A 49 6.03 25.29 -1.98
CA LYS A 49 5.96 25.59 -0.55
C LYS A 49 7.31 25.23 0.09
N ALA A 50 8.24 26.20 0.12
CA ALA A 50 9.60 25.98 0.66
C ALA A 50 9.60 25.49 2.12
N ASN A 51 8.65 25.97 2.93
CA ASN A 51 8.52 25.63 4.35
C ASN A 51 7.54 24.46 4.60
N ALA A 52 7.20 23.65 3.59
CA ALA A 52 6.17 22.62 3.71
C ALA A 52 6.40 21.62 4.87
N PHE A 53 7.66 21.34 5.20
CA PHE A 53 8.00 20.39 6.26
C PHE A 53 7.80 20.94 7.68
N GLU A 54 7.59 22.24 7.87
CA GLU A 54 7.32 22.82 9.21
C GLU A 54 6.01 22.29 9.82
N CYS A 55 5.06 21.85 8.97
CA CYS A 55 3.82 21.24 9.45
C CYS A 55 4.00 19.77 9.90
N LEU A 56 5.12 19.12 9.57
CA LEU A 56 5.31 17.69 9.78
C LEU A 56 5.95 17.40 11.15
N VAL A 57 5.27 16.62 11.99
CA VAL A 57 5.70 16.26 13.34
C VAL A 57 5.85 14.74 13.44
N PRO A 58 7.08 14.20 13.54
CA PRO A 58 7.28 12.78 13.78
C PRO A 58 6.84 12.40 15.19
N ILE A 59 6.13 11.28 15.30
CA ILE A 59 5.78 10.63 16.57
C ILE A 59 6.50 9.29 16.62
N ALA A 60 7.28 9.06 17.67
CA ALA A 60 7.93 7.77 17.89
C ALA A 60 6.88 6.69 18.11
N GLY A 61 6.98 5.57 17.39
CA GLY A 61 6.17 4.40 17.69
C GLY A 61 6.24 3.31 16.64
N ASP A 62 5.62 2.18 16.95
CA ASP A 62 5.58 0.98 16.13
C ASP A 62 4.23 0.28 16.26
N CYS A 63 3.64 -0.07 15.12
CA CYS A 63 2.37 -0.80 15.05
C CYS A 63 2.46 -2.20 15.69
N ALA A 64 3.66 -2.77 15.79
CA ALA A 64 3.85 -4.04 16.48
C ALA A 64 3.79 -3.92 18.01
N GLU A 65 3.95 -2.72 18.58
CA GLU A 65 3.99 -2.52 20.03
C GLU A 65 2.60 -2.32 20.64
N LEU A 66 2.51 -2.50 21.97
CA LEU A 66 1.32 -2.14 22.73
C LEU A 66 1.11 -0.62 22.70
N ASP A 67 -0.14 -0.19 22.61
CA ASP A 67 -0.54 1.22 22.45
C ASP A 67 0.28 1.95 21.36
N LEU A 68 0.66 1.25 20.29
CA LEU A 68 1.47 1.76 19.17
C LEU A 68 2.89 2.22 19.57
N GLY A 69 3.33 1.95 20.80
CA GLY A 69 4.63 2.40 21.32
C GLY A 69 4.79 3.92 21.41
N ILE A 70 3.69 4.68 21.44
CA ILE A 70 3.73 6.14 21.58
C ILE A 70 3.91 6.55 23.04
N SER A 71 4.50 7.73 23.27
CA SER A 71 4.59 8.28 24.61
C SER A 71 3.23 8.79 25.10
N GLU A 72 3.02 8.85 26.42
CA GLU A 72 1.79 9.44 26.99
C GLU A 72 1.63 10.92 26.58
N GLN A 73 2.74 11.64 26.44
CA GLN A 73 2.73 13.04 25.99
C GLN A 73 2.20 13.15 24.55
N ASP A 74 2.72 12.32 23.64
CA ASP A 74 2.26 12.27 22.25
C ASP A 74 0.80 11.83 22.17
N ARG A 75 0.41 10.84 22.98
CA ARG A 75 -0.97 10.36 23.06
C ARG A 75 -1.95 11.48 23.41
N GLN A 76 -1.61 12.33 24.39
CA GLN A 76 -2.43 13.48 24.76
C GLN A 76 -2.49 14.53 23.64
N ILE A 77 -1.39 14.78 22.94
CA ILE A 77 -1.38 15.67 21.77
C ILE A 77 -2.33 15.14 20.69
N LEU A 78 -2.24 13.85 20.35
CA LEU A 78 -3.09 13.24 19.33
C LEU A 78 -4.57 13.32 19.71
N LYS A 79 -4.93 13.06 20.98
CA LYS A 79 -6.31 13.17 21.48
C LYS A 79 -6.89 14.58 21.36
N ASN A 80 -6.07 15.60 21.59
CA ASN A 80 -6.53 16.99 21.65
C ASN A 80 -6.47 17.70 20.29
N GLU A 81 -5.64 17.25 19.35
CA GLU A 81 -5.38 18.00 18.11
C GLU A 81 -5.83 17.29 16.82
N VAL A 82 -5.94 15.95 16.81
CA VAL A 82 -6.16 15.21 15.56
C VAL A 82 -7.64 15.24 15.15
N GLN A 83 -7.87 15.70 13.92
CA GLN A 83 -9.19 15.68 13.27
C GLN A 83 -9.35 14.56 12.25
N ILE A 84 -8.24 14.09 11.68
CA ILE A 84 -8.24 13.10 10.60
C ILE A 84 -7.21 12.02 10.91
N VAL A 85 -7.64 10.76 10.87
CA VAL A 85 -6.76 9.60 10.99
C VAL A 85 -6.73 8.85 9.67
N ILE A 86 -5.53 8.61 9.12
CA ILE A 86 -5.32 7.72 7.97
C ILE A 86 -4.45 6.55 8.43
N HIS A 87 -5.07 5.42 8.73
CA HIS A 87 -4.36 4.21 9.12
C HIS A 87 -4.01 3.37 7.89
N SER A 88 -2.76 3.52 7.42
CA SER A 88 -2.23 2.79 6.26
C SER A 88 -1.04 1.87 6.57
N ALA A 89 -0.59 1.83 7.82
CA ALA A 89 0.51 0.96 8.22
C ALA A 89 0.10 -0.52 8.11
N ALA A 90 0.93 -1.33 7.47
CA ALA A 90 0.71 -2.76 7.32
C ALA A 90 2.00 -3.46 6.91
N THR A 91 2.16 -4.73 7.27
CA THR A 91 3.02 -5.63 6.50
C THR A 91 2.25 -6.12 5.28
N VAL A 92 2.89 -6.02 4.11
CA VAL A 92 2.33 -6.40 2.80
C VAL A 92 2.94 -7.68 2.23
N ARG A 93 3.75 -8.38 3.05
CA ARG A 93 4.39 -9.65 2.70
C ARG A 93 3.38 -10.79 2.76
N PHE A 94 3.37 -11.65 1.73
CA PHE A 94 2.44 -12.77 1.65
C PHE A 94 2.84 -13.97 2.53
N ASN A 95 4.08 -14.00 2.99
CA ASN A 95 4.65 -15.07 3.80
C ASN A 95 5.15 -14.55 5.16
N GLU A 96 4.58 -13.44 5.65
CA GLU A 96 4.86 -12.98 7.01
C GLU A 96 4.34 -14.04 8.01
N PRO A 97 5.13 -14.38 9.06
CA PRO A 97 4.64 -15.19 10.17
C PRO A 97 3.33 -14.62 10.73
N LEU A 98 2.38 -15.50 11.06
CA LEU A 98 1.02 -15.08 11.37
C LEU A 98 0.97 -14.23 12.63
N HIS A 99 1.73 -14.59 13.68
CA HIS A 99 1.78 -13.79 14.92
C HIS A 99 2.19 -12.33 14.66
N HIS A 100 3.22 -12.12 13.84
CA HIS A 100 3.72 -10.79 13.50
C HIS A 100 2.75 -10.04 12.56
N ALA A 101 2.13 -10.74 11.61
CA ALA A 101 1.10 -10.16 10.75
C ALA A 101 -0.15 -9.73 11.54
N LEU A 102 -0.55 -10.50 12.56
CA LEU A 102 -1.66 -10.15 13.45
C LEU A 102 -1.35 -8.89 14.26
N ASP A 103 -0.13 -8.75 14.77
CA ASP A 103 0.28 -7.55 15.51
C ASP A 103 0.17 -6.29 14.65
N ILE A 104 0.77 -6.32 13.45
CA ILE A 104 0.86 -5.13 12.59
C ILE A 104 -0.43 -4.84 11.82
N ASN A 105 -1.13 -5.84 11.30
CA ASN A 105 -2.28 -5.60 10.43
C ASN A 105 -3.61 -5.61 11.19
N VAL A 106 -3.73 -6.39 12.28
CA VAL A 106 -5.00 -6.64 12.96
C VAL A 106 -5.07 -5.87 14.27
N ARG A 107 -4.16 -6.13 15.22
CA ARG A 107 -4.10 -5.38 16.48
C ARG A 107 -3.82 -3.90 16.25
N ALA A 108 -2.88 -3.55 15.37
CA ALA A 108 -2.62 -2.15 15.04
C ALA A 108 -3.75 -1.45 14.27
N THR A 109 -4.81 -2.17 13.85
CA THR A 109 -6.05 -1.54 13.39
C THR A 109 -6.95 -1.17 14.57
N ARG A 110 -6.99 -2.00 15.62
CA ARG A 110 -7.74 -1.73 16.86
C ARG A 110 -7.19 -0.53 17.62
N LEU A 111 -5.88 -0.48 17.87
CA LEU A 111 -5.28 0.54 18.75
C LEU A 111 -5.54 1.99 18.28
N PRO A 112 -5.38 2.35 16.98
CA PRO A 112 -5.74 3.69 16.52
C PRO A 112 -7.24 3.95 16.55
N MET A 113 -8.09 2.93 16.39
CA MET A 113 -9.55 3.11 16.55
C MET A 113 -9.89 3.42 18.01
N GLU A 114 -9.27 2.72 18.98
CA GLU A 114 -9.43 3.01 20.41
C GLU A 114 -8.95 4.43 20.73
N LEU A 115 -7.76 4.82 20.28
CA LEU A 115 -7.27 6.20 20.41
C LEU A 115 -8.22 7.21 19.73
N GLY A 116 -8.76 6.87 18.57
CA GLY A 116 -9.72 7.69 17.82
C GLY A 116 -11.02 7.95 18.58
N LYS A 117 -11.48 7.00 19.41
CA LYS A 117 -12.66 7.20 20.28
C LYS A 117 -12.41 8.22 21.39
N GLU A 118 -11.14 8.45 21.73
CA GLU A 118 -10.73 9.44 22.72
C GLU A 118 -10.36 10.80 22.13
N MET A 119 -10.36 10.93 20.79
CA MET A 119 -10.04 12.19 20.11
C MET A 119 -11.21 13.17 20.15
N GLN A 120 -10.96 14.39 20.60
CA GLN A 120 -12.00 15.41 20.85
C GLN A 120 -12.57 16.02 19.56
N HIS A 121 -11.83 15.95 18.47
CA HIS A 121 -12.13 16.65 17.22
C HIS A 121 -12.12 15.72 16.00
N LEU A 122 -12.22 14.40 16.21
CA LEU A 122 -12.15 13.44 15.10
C LEU A 122 -13.36 13.59 14.16
N GLU A 123 -13.06 13.99 12.93
CA GLU A 123 -14.04 14.15 11.84
C GLU A 123 -14.00 12.98 10.85
N SER A 124 -12.84 12.34 10.66
CA SER A 124 -12.70 11.23 9.71
C SER A 124 -11.62 10.24 10.11
N PHE A 125 -11.95 8.95 10.06
CA PHE A 125 -11.01 7.84 10.18
C PHE A 125 -11.01 7.01 8.90
N VAL A 126 -9.85 6.82 8.28
CA VAL A 126 -9.71 5.99 7.07
C VAL A 126 -8.81 4.80 7.37
N HIS A 127 -9.36 3.60 7.27
CA HIS A 127 -8.60 2.36 7.30
C HIS A 127 -8.24 1.92 5.88
N VAL A 128 -6.95 1.84 5.55
CA VAL A 128 -6.48 1.34 4.25
C VAL A 128 -6.38 -0.19 4.30
N SER A 129 -7.33 -0.83 3.65
CA SER A 129 -7.35 -2.28 3.42
C SER A 129 -6.80 -2.60 2.03
N THR A 130 -7.42 -3.52 1.29
CA THR A 130 -7.04 -3.93 -0.05
C THR A 130 -8.23 -4.53 -0.78
N ALA A 131 -8.32 -4.38 -2.10
CA ALA A 131 -9.33 -5.02 -2.92
C ALA A 131 -9.29 -6.56 -2.83
N PHE A 132 -8.22 -7.13 -2.29
CA PHE A 132 -8.01 -8.57 -2.12
C PHE A 132 -8.33 -9.09 -0.71
N SER A 133 -8.84 -8.25 0.19
CA SER A 133 -9.23 -8.68 1.55
C SER A 133 -10.34 -9.72 1.53
N ASN A 134 -11.13 -9.77 0.44
CA ASN A 134 -12.22 -10.73 0.27
C ASN A 134 -12.01 -11.62 -0.98
N CYS A 135 -10.75 -11.90 -1.33
CA CYS A 135 -10.39 -12.64 -2.54
C CYS A 135 -10.81 -14.13 -2.57
N VAL A 136 -11.44 -14.62 -1.50
CA VAL A 136 -12.10 -15.94 -1.46
C VAL A 136 -13.33 -15.98 -2.38
N VAL A 137 -13.91 -14.83 -2.71
CA VAL A 137 -15.01 -14.69 -3.68
C VAL A 137 -14.58 -13.91 -4.92
N ASN A 138 -15.20 -14.21 -6.06
CA ASN A 138 -14.85 -13.60 -7.34
C ASN A 138 -15.37 -12.17 -7.50
N HIS A 139 -16.52 -11.85 -6.88
CA HIS A 139 -17.22 -10.57 -7.06
C HIS A 139 -17.35 -9.87 -5.72
N ILE A 140 -16.46 -8.91 -5.48
CA ILE A 140 -16.37 -8.16 -4.24
C ILE A 140 -17.20 -6.87 -4.40
N LYS A 141 -18.15 -6.69 -3.49
CA LYS A 141 -19.00 -5.49 -3.35
C LYS A 141 -18.50 -4.64 -2.19
N GLU A 142 -19.01 -3.42 -2.10
CA GLU A 142 -18.78 -2.50 -0.98
C GLU A 142 -19.60 -2.90 0.26
N THR A 143 -19.39 -4.13 0.73
CA THR A 143 -20.02 -4.69 1.93
C THR A 143 -18.99 -5.44 2.77
N TYR A 144 -19.37 -5.79 3.99
CA TYR A 144 -18.60 -6.66 4.88
C TYR A 144 -18.81 -8.12 4.52
N TYR A 145 -17.80 -8.93 4.78
CA TYR A 145 -17.80 -10.36 4.48
C TYR A 145 -17.38 -11.19 5.73
N PRO A 146 -18.02 -11.01 6.89
CA PRO A 146 -17.66 -11.75 8.10
C PRO A 146 -17.78 -13.27 7.93
N GLU A 147 -18.67 -13.73 7.03
CA GLU A 147 -18.91 -15.14 6.73
C GLU A 147 -17.75 -15.83 5.98
N LEU A 148 -16.82 -15.06 5.41
CA LEU A 148 -15.63 -15.62 4.76
C LEU A 148 -14.53 -15.99 5.76
N LEU A 149 -14.61 -15.50 6.99
CA LEU A 149 -13.63 -15.78 8.04
C LEU A 149 -13.96 -17.11 8.74
N SER A 150 -12.93 -17.92 8.95
CA SER A 150 -13.03 -19.16 9.72
C SER A 150 -13.26 -18.91 11.22
N CYS A 151 -12.79 -17.76 11.71
CA CYS A 151 -12.82 -17.38 13.12
C CYS A 151 -12.96 -15.84 13.25
N PRO A 152 -13.78 -15.32 14.18
CA PRO A 152 -13.86 -13.89 14.43
C PRO A 152 -12.51 -13.30 14.86
N ALA A 153 -12.21 -12.07 14.41
CA ALA A 153 -10.93 -11.43 14.63
C ALA A 153 -10.57 -11.26 16.12
N ALA A 154 -11.56 -10.94 16.97
CA ALA A 154 -11.35 -10.89 18.42
C ALA A 154 -10.83 -12.22 18.97
N LYS A 155 -11.38 -13.35 18.51
CA LYS A 155 -10.97 -14.67 18.95
C LYS A 155 -9.58 -15.07 18.44
N VAL A 156 -9.24 -14.70 17.22
CA VAL A 156 -7.89 -14.90 16.68
C VAL A 156 -6.84 -14.12 17.48
N LEU A 157 -7.17 -12.89 17.89
CA LEU A 157 -6.30 -12.11 18.76
C LEU A 157 -6.20 -12.70 20.17
N GLU A 158 -7.27 -13.21 20.76
CA GLU A 158 -7.21 -13.94 22.04
C GLU A 158 -6.27 -15.15 21.96
N LEU A 159 -6.39 -15.96 20.90
CA LEU A 159 -5.50 -17.10 20.68
C LEU A 159 -4.04 -16.66 20.61
N LYS A 160 -3.78 -15.52 19.94
CA LYS A 160 -2.44 -14.97 19.80
C LYS A 160 -1.84 -14.50 21.14
N GLU A 161 -2.66 -14.08 22.10
CA GLU A 161 -2.19 -13.72 23.45
C GLU A 161 -2.04 -14.96 24.37
N GLN A 162 -2.71 -16.07 24.07
CA GLN A 162 -2.67 -17.29 24.88
C GLN A 162 -1.65 -18.34 24.40
N LEU A 163 -1.29 -18.33 23.12
CA LEU A 163 -0.42 -19.31 22.50
C LEU A 163 0.98 -18.72 22.27
N SER A 164 2.00 -19.58 22.20
CA SER A 164 3.32 -19.16 21.74
C SER A 164 3.28 -18.81 20.24
N ASN A 165 4.18 -17.92 19.81
CA ASN A 165 4.30 -17.52 18.41
C ASN A 165 4.49 -18.74 17.48
N GLU A 166 5.30 -19.72 17.90
CA GLU A 166 5.56 -20.93 17.12
C GLU A 166 4.32 -21.81 16.96
N LEU A 167 3.51 -21.93 18.02
CA LEU A 167 2.28 -22.72 17.95
C LEU A 167 1.22 -22.03 17.08
N LEU A 168 1.08 -20.71 17.22
CA LEU A 168 0.18 -19.93 16.39
C LEU A 168 0.56 -20.01 14.91
N ASP A 169 1.85 -19.89 14.60
CA ASP A 169 2.34 -20.00 13.23
C ASP A 169 2.10 -21.40 12.64
N LYS A 170 2.19 -22.47 13.44
CA LYS A 170 1.83 -23.83 13.02
C LYS A 170 0.32 -23.98 12.72
N MET A 171 -0.53 -23.17 13.35
CA MET A 171 -1.98 -23.15 13.09
C MET A 171 -2.36 -22.33 11.85
N THR A 172 -1.42 -21.58 11.26
CA THR A 172 -1.66 -20.70 10.10
C THR A 172 -2.46 -21.34 8.98
N PRO A 173 -2.17 -22.58 8.51
CA PRO A 173 -2.94 -23.19 7.43
C PRO A 173 -4.42 -23.40 7.77
N ALA A 174 -4.73 -23.75 9.02
CA ALA A 174 -6.10 -23.96 9.47
C ALA A 174 -6.87 -22.64 9.62
N LEU A 175 -6.20 -21.58 10.09
CA LEU A 175 -6.80 -20.26 10.25
C LEU A 175 -7.03 -19.57 8.90
N LEU A 176 -6.08 -19.68 7.97
CA LEU A 176 -6.20 -19.17 6.61
C LEU A 176 -7.39 -19.79 5.88
N ASP A 177 -7.66 -21.08 6.06
CA ASP A 177 -8.69 -21.83 5.35
C ASP A 177 -8.63 -21.57 3.83
N LYS A 178 -9.54 -20.75 3.29
CA LYS A 178 -9.63 -20.42 1.86
C LYS A 178 -8.74 -19.27 1.43
N PHE A 179 -8.18 -18.50 2.36
CA PHE A 179 -7.35 -17.35 2.04
C PHE A 179 -6.00 -17.79 1.50
N PRO A 180 -5.53 -17.20 0.39
CA PRO A 180 -4.32 -17.67 -0.28
C PRO A 180 -3.02 -17.31 0.46
N ASN A 181 -3.05 -16.35 1.39
CA ASN A 181 -1.87 -15.88 2.12
C ASN A 181 -2.24 -15.06 3.36
N THR A 182 -1.24 -14.89 4.25
CA THR A 182 -1.39 -14.20 5.55
C THR A 182 -1.78 -12.72 5.40
N TYR A 183 -1.32 -12.04 4.35
CA TYR A 183 -1.70 -10.65 4.10
C TYR A 183 -3.20 -10.48 3.81
N THR A 184 -3.76 -11.27 2.87
CA THR A 184 -5.18 -11.17 2.53
C THR A 184 -6.08 -11.53 3.71
N TYR A 185 -5.71 -12.56 4.47
CA TYR A 185 -6.42 -12.98 5.67
C TYR A 185 -6.39 -11.92 6.77
N THR A 186 -5.21 -11.37 7.09
CA THR A 186 -5.10 -10.34 8.13
C THR A 186 -5.78 -9.03 7.75
N LYS A 187 -5.83 -8.66 6.45
CA LYS A 187 -6.66 -7.55 6.00
C LYS A 187 -8.15 -7.83 6.13
N ALA A 188 -8.60 -9.05 5.87
CA ALA A 188 -9.99 -9.46 6.14
C ALA A 188 -10.35 -9.36 7.63
N LEU A 189 -9.46 -9.84 8.51
CA LEU A 189 -9.61 -9.74 9.97
C LEU A 189 -9.65 -8.28 10.44
N ALA A 190 -8.80 -7.42 9.89
CA ALA A 190 -8.79 -5.99 10.20
C ALA A 190 -10.11 -5.31 9.81
N GLU A 191 -10.67 -5.62 8.64
CA GLU A 191 -11.99 -5.11 8.25
C GLU A 191 -13.11 -5.63 9.15
N HIS A 192 -13.03 -6.87 9.61
CA HIS A 192 -13.97 -7.42 10.58
C HIS A 192 -13.87 -6.72 11.94
N LEU A 193 -12.66 -6.39 12.41
CA LEU A 193 -12.51 -5.55 13.61
C LEU A 193 -13.11 -4.16 13.43
N VAL A 194 -12.88 -3.52 12.28
CA VAL A 194 -13.52 -2.24 11.97
C VAL A 194 -15.03 -2.38 12.04
N GLN A 195 -15.60 -3.44 11.47
CA GLN A 195 -17.04 -3.71 11.52
C GLN A 195 -17.57 -3.86 12.96
N THR A 196 -16.87 -4.60 13.81
CA THR A 196 -17.37 -4.99 15.12
C THR A 196 -17.04 -3.99 16.22
N GLU A 197 -15.97 -3.21 16.07
CA GLU A 197 -15.41 -2.40 17.16
C GLU A 197 -15.38 -0.90 16.87
N SER A 198 -15.68 -0.41 15.66
CA SER A 198 -15.63 1.04 15.40
C SER A 198 -16.61 1.85 16.25
N GLY A 199 -17.76 1.25 16.61
CA GLY A 199 -18.88 2.01 17.19
C GLY A 199 -19.27 3.18 16.28
N ASP A 200 -19.44 4.36 16.88
CA ASP A 200 -19.87 5.59 16.21
C ASP A 200 -18.74 6.39 15.54
N LEU A 201 -17.53 5.83 15.44
CA LEU A 201 -16.43 6.50 14.76
C LEU A 201 -16.82 6.87 13.31
N PRO A 202 -16.44 8.07 12.81
CA PRO A 202 -16.64 8.44 11.42
C PRO A 202 -15.63 7.71 10.52
N ILE A 203 -15.84 6.41 10.33
CA ILE A 203 -14.86 5.52 9.70
C ILE A 203 -15.21 5.15 8.25
N CYS A 204 -14.19 5.06 7.39
CA CYS A 204 -14.31 4.38 6.11
C CYS A 204 -13.16 3.40 5.84
N ILE A 205 -13.48 2.34 5.09
CA ILE A 205 -12.52 1.36 4.61
C ILE A 205 -12.21 1.69 3.15
N PHE A 206 -10.94 1.92 2.87
CA PHE A 206 -10.42 2.14 1.52
C PHE A 206 -9.74 0.86 1.02
N ARG A 207 -10.27 0.23 -0.04
CA ARG A 207 -9.75 -1.01 -0.63
C ARG A 207 -9.07 -0.74 -1.98
N PRO A 208 -7.78 -0.36 -2.00
CA PRO A 208 -7.02 -0.18 -3.25
C PRO A 208 -6.70 -1.52 -3.92
N GLY A 209 -6.57 -1.50 -5.26
CA GLY A 209 -5.99 -2.57 -6.06
C GLY A 209 -4.47 -2.72 -5.85
N ILE A 210 -3.79 -3.38 -6.79
CA ILE A 210 -2.33 -3.48 -6.75
C ILE A 210 -1.74 -2.11 -7.11
N ILE A 211 -1.20 -1.43 -6.10
CA ILE A 211 -0.60 -0.11 -6.29
C ILE A 211 0.69 -0.23 -7.12
N ILE A 212 0.77 0.55 -8.19
CA ILE A 212 1.94 0.69 -9.05
C ILE A 212 2.49 2.12 -9.01
N ALA A 213 3.56 2.37 -9.78
CA ALA A 213 4.19 3.67 -9.90
C ALA A 213 3.17 4.77 -10.29
N SER A 214 3.48 6.01 -9.92
CA SER A 214 2.63 7.16 -10.22
C SER A 214 2.43 7.33 -11.72
N TYR A 215 1.22 7.68 -12.12
CA TYR A 215 0.93 7.97 -13.51
C TYR A 215 1.49 9.33 -13.91
N LYS A 216 1.24 10.37 -13.11
CA LYS A 216 1.60 11.75 -13.43
C LYS A 216 2.24 12.51 -12.27
N GLU A 217 1.64 12.47 -11.08
CA GLU A 217 2.05 13.33 -9.96
C GLU A 217 2.71 12.55 -8.81
N PRO A 218 3.59 13.20 -8.02
CA PRO A 218 4.27 14.46 -8.33
C PRO A 218 5.33 14.27 -9.42
N VAL A 219 5.87 13.07 -9.57
CA VAL A 219 6.84 12.71 -10.61
C VAL A 219 6.31 11.46 -11.30
N SER A 220 6.22 11.44 -12.63
CA SER A 220 5.72 10.28 -13.38
C SER A 220 6.65 9.08 -13.24
N GLY A 221 6.11 7.88 -12.98
CA GLY A 221 6.90 6.68 -12.77
C GLY A 221 7.59 6.58 -11.41
N TRP A 222 7.29 7.50 -10.47
CA TRP A 222 7.85 7.44 -9.12
C TRP A 222 7.27 6.27 -8.31
N MET A 223 8.10 5.69 -7.46
CA MET A 223 7.78 4.57 -6.60
C MET A 223 8.69 4.53 -5.37
N ASP A 224 8.17 4.10 -4.23
CA ASP A 224 8.93 4.01 -2.98
C ASP A 224 9.66 2.68 -2.80
N ASN A 225 9.21 1.60 -3.46
CA ASN A 225 9.85 0.29 -3.33
C ASN A 225 9.54 -0.67 -4.49
N LEU A 226 10.45 -1.63 -4.73
CA LEU A 226 10.36 -2.67 -5.76
C LEU A 226 9.43 -3.83 -5.35
N TYR A 227 8.16 -3.55 -5.04
CA TYR A 227 7.22 -4.61 -4.65
C TYR A 227 6.47 -5.23 -5.85
N LYS A 228 6.30 -6.55 -5.79
CA LYS A 228 5.36 -7.39 -6.58
C LYS A 228 5.46 -7.20 -8.11
N PRO A 229 4.51 -6.60 -8.85
CA PRO A 229 4.60 -6.58 -10.32
C PRO A 229 5.78 -5.74 -10.80
N ILE A 230 6.21 -4.74 -10.01
CA ILE A 230 7.31 -3.88 -10.44
C ILE A 230 8.64 -4.62 -10.39
N SER A 231 8.89 -5.47 -9.40
CA SER A 231 10.11 -6.30 -9.38
C SER A 231 10.18 -7.25 -10.57
N ILE A 232 9.03 -7.77 -11.04
CA ILE A 232 8.94 -8.60 -12.25
C ILE A 232 9.30 -7.77 -13.48
N LEU A 233 8.75 -6.55 -13.61
CA LEU A 233 9.06 -5.64 -14.72
C LEU A 233 10.56 -5.26 -14.75
N TYR A 234 11.15 -4.94 -13.60
CA TYR A 234 12.59 -4.64 -13.52
C TYR A 234 13.46 -5.86 -13.81
N ALA A 235 13.11 -7.04 -13.28
CA ALA A 235 13.85 -8.27 -13.58
C ALA A 235 13.82 -8.60 -15.07
N ALA A 236 12.69 -8.36 -15.74
CA ALA A 236 12.59 -8.48 -17.19
C ALA A 236 13.44 -7.41 -17.91
N ALA A 237 13.36 -6.15 -17.48
CA ALA A 237 14.08 -5.04 -18.10
C ALA A 237 15.61 -5.20 -18.03
N PHE A 238 16.12 -5.75 -16.92
CA PHE A 238 17.54 -6.05 -16.75
C PHE A 238 17.97 -7.39 -17.36
N GLY A 239 17.07 -8.15 -17.98
CA GLY A 239 17.37 -9.46 -18.55
C GLY A 239 17.67 -10.55 -17.52
N VAL A 240 17.38 -10.32 -16.24
CA VAL A 240 17.48 -11.33 -15.16
C VAL A 240 16.37 -12.37 -15.32
N MET A 241 15.18 -11.92 -15.73
CA MET A 241 14.03 -12.78 -15.99
C MET A 241 13.66 -12.73 -17.48
N CYS A 242 14.07 -13.74 -18.23
CA CYS A 242 13.84 -13.80 -19.68
C CYS A 242 12.47 -14.40 -20.07
N ILE A 243 11.85 -15.18 -19.17
CA ILE A 243 10.58 -15.87 -19.43
C ILE A 243 9.68 -15.71 -18.20
N CYS A 244 8.47 -15.22 -18.42
CA CYS A 244 7.42 -15.15 -17.40
C CYS A 244 6.15 -15.80 -17.97
N ARG A 245 5.59 -16.78 -17.24
CA ARG A 245 4.32 -17.41 -17.63
C ARG A 245 3.17 -16.54 -17.16
N VAL A 246 2.46 -15.93 -18.11
CA VAL A 246 1.30 -15.08 -17.84
C VAL A 246 0.09 -15.62 -18.61
N ASP A 247 -1.07 -15.67 -17.96
CA ASP A 247 -2.33 -15.92 -18.66
C ASP A 247 -2.85 -14.60 -19.23
N VAL A 248 -2.73 -14.42 -20.55
CA VAL A 248 -3.13 -13.19 -21.26
C VAL A 248 -4.63 -12.93 -21.27
N LYS A 249 -5.45 -13.90 -20.83
CA LYS A 249 -6.91 -13.75 -20.70
C LYS A 249 -7.33 -13.24 -19.32
N LYS A 250 -6.40 -13.14 -18.37
CA LYS A 250 -6.69 -12.69 -17.01
C LYS A 250 -6.38 -11.20 -16.89
N GLU A 251 -7.25 -10.50 -16.18
CA GLU A 251 -7.08 -9.08 -15.87
C GLU A 251 -6.38 -8.92 -14.52
N ALA A 252 -5.41 -8.01 -14.45
CA ALA A 252 -4.76 -7.62 -13.22
C ALA A 252 -5.32 -6.27 -12.76
N ASN A 253 -5.91 -6.23 -11.56
CA ASN A 253 -6.40 -4.98 -10.98
C ASN A 253 -5.22 -4.18 -10.41
N VAL A 254 -4.65 -3.31 -11.25
CA VAL A 254 -3.55 -2.40 -10.92
C VAL A 254 -4.04 -0.95 -10.90
N VAL A 255 -3.52 -0.16 -9.97
CA VAL A 255 -3.91 1.24 -9.77
C VAL A 255 -2.68 2.12 -9.54
N PRO A 256 -2.54 3.27 -10.22
CA PRO A 256 -1.46 4.22 -9.93
C PRO A 256 -1.54 4.77 -8.51
N VAL A 257 -0.39 4.94 -7.85
CA VAL A 257 -0.32 5.44 -6.47
C VAL A 257 -0.85 6.87 -6.31
N ASP A 258 -0.72 7.71 -7.33
CA ASP A 258 -1.22 9.09 -7.33
C ASP A 258 -2.75 9.16 -7.42
N PHE A 259 -3.37 8.23 -8.16
CA PHE A 259 -4.82 8.08 -8.17
C PHE A 259 -5.33 7.58 -6.82
N CYS A 260 -4.63 6.61 -6.22
CA CYS A 260 -4.94 6.15 -4.86
C CYS A 260 -4.85 7.29 -3.84
N ALA A 261 -3.82 8.14 -3.91
CA ALA A 261 -3.66 9.27 -3.00
C ALA A 261 -4.78 10.31 -3.17
N ASN A 262 -5.11 10.69 -4.41
CA ASN A 262 -6.20 11.61 -4.70
C ASN A 262 -7.54 11.08 -4.17
N LEU A 263 -7.86 9.82 -4.46
CA LEU A 263 -9.10 9.21 -4.05
C LEU A 263 -9.16 9.05 -2.52
N LEU A 264 -8.05 8.68 -1.88
CA LEU A 264 -7.99 8.58 -0.43
C LEU A 264 -8.27 9.93 0.25
N ILE A 265 -7.69 11.03 -0.25
CA ILE A 265 -7.98 12.39 0.24
C ILE A 265 -9.46 12.75 0.00
N ALA A 266 -10.01 12.42 -1.18
CA ALA A 266 -11.43 12.62 -1.45
C ALA A 266 -12.33 11.80 -0.51
N ARG A 267 -11.92 10.58 -0.14
CA ARG A 267 -12.64 9.74 0.83
C ARG A 267 -12.54 10.27 2.25
N VAL A 268 -11.40 10.82 2.67
CA VAL A 268 -11.28 11.55 3.94
C VAL A 268 -12.33 12.66 4.01
N TRP A 269 -12.37 13.53 2.99
CA TRP A 269 -13.34 14.63 2.94
C TRP A 269 -14.78 14.12 2.95
N LYS A 270 -15.09 13.11 2.11
CA LYS A 270 -16.44 12.52 2.04
C LYS A 270 -16.87 11.90 3.38
N THR A 271 -15.93 11.27 4.08
CA THR A 271 -16.18 10.69 5.40
C THR A 271 -16.52 11.76 6.44
N ALA A 272 -15.79 12.88 6.43
CA ALA A 272 -16.03 14.01 7.33
C ALA A 272 -17.40 14.68 7.13
N ILE A 273 -17.82 14.91 5.88
CA ILE A 273 -19.07 15.67 5.61
C ILE A 273 -20.35 14.87 5.86
N ASP A 274 -20.33 13.57 5.62
CA ASP A 274 -21.53 12.74 5.68
C ASP A 274 -21.66 12.05 7.05
N ALA A 275 -21.27 12.75 8.12
CA ALA A 275 -21.15 12.24 9.48
C ALA A 275 -22.43 11.50 9.90
N LYS A 276 -22.42 10.15 9.83
CA LYS A 276 -23.34 9.19 10.51
C LYS A 276 -23.31 7.73 10.01
N SER A 277 -22.46 7.32 9.05
CA SER A 277 -22.36 5.90 8.71
C SER A 277 -20.96 5.45 8.27
N MET A 278 -20.59 4.26 8.73
CA MET A 278 -19.42 3.50 8.29
C MET A 278 -19.54 3.17 6.80
N ARG A 279 -18.46 3.39 6.04
CA ARG A 279 -18.46 3.19 4.58
C ARG A 279 -17.33 2.32 4.09
N ILE A 280 -17.57 1.61 2.99
CA ILE A 280 -16.57 0.80 2.31
C ILE A 280 -16.46 1.32 0.88
N TYR A 281 -15.25 1.61 0.45
CA TYR A 281 -14.97 2.08 -0.91
C TYR A 281 -14.01 1.13 -1.60
N LEU A 282 -14.47 0.55 -2.71
CA LEU A 282 -13.66 -0.29 -3.57
C LEU A 282 -13.07 0.58 -4.69
N VAL A 283 -11.74 0.63 -4.78
CA VAL A 283 -11.09 1.33 -5.90
C VAL A 283 -11.10 0.42 -7.11
N LYS A 284 -12.21 0.47 -7.83
CA LYS A 284 -12.38 -0.14 -9.15
C LYS A 284 -12.96 0.93 -10.08
N GLU A 285 -12.09 1.75 -10.63
CA GLU A 285 -12.48 2.56 -11.79
C GLU A 285 -12.35 1.69 -13.02
N GLU A 286 -13.43 1.59 -13.80
CA GLU A 286 -13.31 1.06 -15.15
C GLU A 286 -12.42 2.02 -15.96
N PRO A 287 -11.47 1.50 -16.76
CA PRO A 287 -10.59 2.35 -17.52
C PRO A 287 -11.42 3.16 -18.54
N GLY A 288 -11.33 4.49 -18.47
CA GLY A 288 -11.99 5.37 -19.43
C GLY A 288 -11.48 5.14 -20.85
N ILE A 289 -12.31 5.45 -21.86
CA ILE A 289 -12.00 5.25 -23.29
C ILE A 289 -10.64 5.85 -23.66
N GLU A 290 -10.36 7.09 -23.23
CA GLU A 290 -9.10 7.78 -23.51
C GLU A 290 -7.89 7.06 -22.89
N SER A 291 -8.02 6.53 -21.67
CA SER A 291 -6.98 5.76 -21.00
C SER A 291 -6.69 4.46 -21.75
N MET A 292 -7.74 3.79 -22.23
CA MET A 292 -7.64 2.58 -23.04
C MET A 292 -6.94 2.85 -24.38
N GLU A 293 -7.36 3.89 -25.10
CA GLU A 293 -6.73 4.28 -26.38
C GLU A 293 -5.26 4.64 -26.19
N ARG A 294 -4.93 5.41 -25.16
CA ARG A 294 -3.55 5.75 -24.82
C ARG A 294 -2.73 4.50 -24.47
N GLY A 295 -3.30 3.60 -23.68
CA GLY A 295 -2.68 2.32 -23.32
C GLY A 295 -2.41 1.44 -24.54
N GLN A 296 -3.37 1.34 -25.46
CA GLN A 296 -3.23 0.64 -26.74
C GLN A 296 -2.11 1.24 -27.61
N LYS A 297 -2.04 2.57 -27.68
CA LYS A 297 -0.98 3.27 -28.43
C LYS A 297 0.41 3.01 -27.83
N ILE A 298 0.55 3.09 -26.51
CA ILE A 298 1.82 2.78 -25.82
C ILE A 298 2.22 1.33 -26.06
N ARG A 299 1.27 0.39 -25.96
CA ARG A 299 1.50 -1.03 -26.26
C ARG A 299 1.98 -1.24 -27.69
N ALA A 300 1.34 -0.62 -28.67
CA ALA A 300 1.75 -0.74 -30.08
C ALA A 300 3.17 -0.22 -30.32
N ILE A 301 3.51 0.93 -29.73
CA ILE A 301 4.87 1.48 -29.78
C ILE A 301 5.87 0.52 -29.14
N PHE A 302 5.54 -0.02 -27.96
CA PHE A 302 6.39 -0.98 -27.28
C PHE A 302 6.61 -2.26 -28.10
N GLU A 303 5.56 -2.82 -28.71
CA GLU A 303 5.67 -4.00 -29.57
C GLU A 303 6.58 -3.75 -30.79
N ILE A 304 6.47 -2.57 -31.41
CA ILE A 304 7.34 -2.17 -32.54
C ILE A 304 8.79 -2.07 -32.06
N LEU A 305 9.05 -1.32 -30.99
CA LEU A 305 10.41 -1.14 -30.45
C LEU A 305 11.02 -2.47 -30.00
N HIS A 306 10.22 -3.34 -29.38
CA HIS A 306 10.65 -4.66 -28.95
C HIS A 306 11.06 -5.53 -30.14
N ARG A 307 10.26 -5.57 -31.21
CA ARG A 307 10.60 -6.32 -32.43
C ARG A 307 11.84 -5.75 -33.14
N LEU A 308 11.97 -4.42 -33.19
CA LEU A 308 13.18 -3.78 -33.73
C LEU A 308 14.42 -4.17 -32.93
N LEU A 309 14.34 -4.15 -31.60
CA LEU A 309 15.44 -4.59 -30.74
C LEU A 309 15.78 -6.07 -30.96
N GLN A 310 14.79 -6.95 -31.06
CA GLN A 310 15.01 -8.37 -31.37
C GLN A 310 15.75 -8.55 -32.70
N VAL A 311 15.33 -7.84 -33.75
CA VAL A 311 15.99 -7.89 -35.07
C VAL A 311 17.43 -7.41 -34.98
N ILE A 312 17.71 -6.31 -34.28
CA ILE A 312 19.06 -5.78 -34.09
C ILE A 312 19.94 -6.80 -33.36
N VAL A 313 19.47 -7.36 -32.24
CA VAL A 313 20.23 -8.33 -31.43
C VAL A 313 20.49 -9.62 -32.21
N CYS A 314 19.48 -10.16 -32.90
CA CYS A 314 19.64 -11.36 -33.73
C CYS A 314 20.59 -11.11 -34.90
N SER A 315 20.52 -9.94 -35.54
CA SER A 315 21.40 -9.59 -36.67
C SER A 315 22.85 -9.40 -36.22
N ALA A 316 23.07 -8.77 -35.06
CA ALA A 316 24.39 -8.64 -34.45
C ALA A 316 24.97 -10.02 -34.08
N GLY A 317 24.18 -10.89 -33.45
CA GLY A 317 24.59 -12.26 -33.14
C GLY A 317 24.95 -13.06 -34.39
N ALA A 318 24.14 -12.96 -35.46
CA ALA A 318 24.41 -13.60 -36.74
C ALA A 318 25.70 -13.07 -37.40
N ALA A 319 25.94 -11.77 -37.36
CA ALA A 319 27.15 -11.16 -37.91
C ALA A 319 28.42 -11.61 -37.16
N ILE A 320 28.36 -11.75 -35.84
CA ILE A 320 29.46 -12.26 -35.01
C ILE A 320 29.74 -13.72 -35.37
N LEU A 321 28.71 -14.57 -35.41
CA LEU A 321 28.83 -15.98 -35.79
C LEU A 321 29.42 -16.14 -37.19
N TRP A 322 28.95 -15.35 -38.16
CA TRP A 322 29.48 -15.36 -39.52
C TRP A 322 30.95 -14.96 -39.59
N SER A 323 31.37 -13.97 -38.82
CA SER A 323 32.76 -13.53 -38.74
C SER A 323 33.67 -14.61 -38.13
N MET A 324 33.21 -15.30 -37.08
CA MET A 324 33.91 -16.44 -36.49
C MET A 324 34.02 -17.62 -37.47
N LEU A 325 32.95 -17.91 -38.22
CA LEU A 325 32.95 -18.97 -39.23
C LEU A 325 33.95 -18.68 -40.35
N LYS A 326 34.01 -17.43 -40.82
CA LYS A 326 35.01 -17.00 -41.82
C LYS A 326 36.43 -17.22 -41.32
N LEU A 327 36.72 -16.89 -40.06
CA LEU A 327 38.03 -17.11 -39.45
C LEU A 327 38.39 -18.61 -39.40
N LEU A 328 37.44 -19.47 -39.02
CA LEU A 328 37.63 -20.92 -38.98
C LEU A 328 37.87 -21.56 -40.36
N ILE A 329 37.20 -21.06 -41.39
CA ILE A 329 37.36 -21.55 -42.78
C ILE A 329 38.66 -21.04 -43.42
N SER A 330 39.22 -19.95 -42.90
CA SER A 330 40.49 -19.37 -43.39
C SER A 330 41.77 -20.00 -42.79
N PHE A 331 41.63 -21.01 -41.93
CA PHE A 331 42.71 -21.90 -41.47
C PHE A 331 42.67 -23.24 -42.21
#